data_AF-A0A2E1UK21-F1
#
_entry.id   AF-A0A2E1UK21-F1
#
_cell.length_a   1.000
_cell.length_b   1.000
_cell.length_c   1.000
_cell.angle_alpha   90.00
_cell.angle_beta   90.00
_cell.angle_gamma   90.00
#
_symmetry.space_group_name_H-M   'P 1'
#
loop_
_entity.id
_entity.type
_entity.pdbx_description
1 polymer ?
#
loop_
_entity_poly.entity_id
_entity_poly.type
_entity_poly.pdbx_seq_one_letter_code
_entity_poly.pdbx_strand_id
1 'polypeptide(L)' 'MTPQNIFPNETPPRPIMSHHKNHYWHNAEETNGRLAMIGFVAALGSYIFTGNIIPGIF' A
#
# COMPACT_ATOMS: atom_id res chain seq x y z
N MET A 1 -7.07 50.51 23.77
CA MET A 1 -6.39 49.35 23.16
C MET A 1 -7.25 48.14 23.43
N THR A 2 -7.76 47.47 22.39
CA THR A 2 -8.58 46.26 22.58
C THR A 2 -7.69 45.08 22.99
N PRO A 3 -8.16 44.14 23.83
CA PRO A 3 -7.40 42.94 24.16
C PRO A 3 -7.05 42.18 22.87
N GLN A 4 -5.75 41.95 22.63
CA GLN A 4 -5.30 41.09 21.55
C GLN A 4 -5.66 39.65 21.91
N ASN A 5 -6.35 38.91 21.02
CA ASN A 5 -6.62 37.50 21.23
C ASN A 5 -5.30 36.72 21.32
N ILE A 6 -5.06 36.08 22.47
CA ILE A 6 -3.81 35.36 22.80
C ILE A 6 -3.88 33.90 22.32
N PHE A 7 -5.07 33.39 21.99
CA PHE A 7 -5.26 32.01 21.57
C PHE A 7 -5.35 31.88 20.04
N PRO A 8 -4.65 30.89 19.45
CA PRO A 8 -4.79 30.58 18.02
C PRO A 8 -6.25 30.25 17.68
N ASN A 9 -6.83 30.91 16.67
CA ASN A 9 -8.19 30.64 16.17
C ASN A 9 -8.22 29.47 15.16
N GLU A 10 -7.07 28.86 14.88
CA GLU A 10 -6.96 27.73 13.98
C GLU A 10 -7.06 26.40 14.75
N THR A 11 -7.68 25.41 14.12
CA THR A 11 -7.75 24.07 14.72
C THR A 11 -6.36 23.45 14.64
N PRO A 12 -5.79 22.94 15.74
CA PRO A 12 -4.49 22.27 15.68
C PRO A 12 -4.58 21.08 14.73
N PRO A 13 -3.54 20.81 13.92
CA PRO A 13 -3.50 19.64 13.07
C PRO A 13 -3.61 18.39 13.95
N ARG A 14 -4.75 17.71 13.87
CA ARG A 14 -4.92 16.42 14.55
C ARG A 14 -4.22 15.38 13.68
N PRO A 15 -3.14 14.73 14.16
CA PRO A 15 -2.61 13.59 13.45
C PRO A 15 -3.74 12.56 13.39
N ILE A 16 -4.25 12.31 12.20
CA ILE A 16 -5.14 11.18 11.92
C ILE A 16 -4.29 9.93 12.15
N MET A 17 -4.25 9.47 13.39
CA MET A 17 -3.86 8.10 13.66
C MET A 17 -4.99 7.23 13.12
N SER A 18 -4.84 6.80 11.86
CA SER A 18 -5.67 5.78 11.23
C SER A 18 -5.44 4.46 11.97
N HIS A 19 -6.03 4.31 13.16
CA HIS A 19 -5.92 3.12 13.99
C HIS A 19 -6.92 2.03 13.56
N HIS A 20 -7.41 2.05 12.32
CA HIS A 20 -8.33 1.02 11.85
C HIS A 20 -7.55 -0.22 11.36
N LYS A 21 -6.82 -0.86 12.28
CA LYS A 21 -6.14 -2.13 12.03
C LYS A 21 -7.16 -3.26 12.09
N ASN A 22 -7.96 -3.42 11.03
CA ASN A 22 -8.53 -4.74 10.79
C ASN A 22 -7.38 -5.63 10.32
N HIS A 23 -6.72 -6.30 11.27
CA HIS A 23 -5.53 -7.13 11.05
C HIS A 23 -5.71 -8.14 9.90
N TYR A 24 -6.94 -8.62 9.70
CA TYR A 24 -7.27 -9.52 8.60
C TYR A 24 -7.07 -8.90 7.22
N TRP A 25 -7.59 -7.69 7.00
CA TRP A 25 -7.50 -7.00 5.71
C TRP A 25 -6.08 -6.52 5.42
N HIS A 26 -5.37 -6.04 6.43
CA HIS A 26 -3.97 -5.61 6.28
C HIS A 26 -3.06 -6.78 5.87
N ASN A 27 -3.21 -7.94 6.51
CA ASN A 27 -2.46 -9.13 6.13
C ASN A 27 -2.86 -9.65 4.74
N ALA A 28 -4.14 -9.53 4.37
CA ALA A 28 -4.60 -9.89 3.02
C ALA A 28 -3.97 -9.00 1.94
N GLU A 29 -3.89 -7.69 2.17
CA GLU A 29 -3.22 -6.76 1.24
C GLU A 29 -1.72 -7.07 1.09
N GLU A 30 -1.03 -7.32 2.21
CA GLU A 30 0.40 -7.63 2.19
C GLU A 30 0.69 -8.98 1.51
N THR A 31 -0.09 -10.00 1.82
CA THR A 31 0.06 -11.33 1.20
C THR A 31 -0.25 -11.30 -0.29
N ASN A 32 -1.32 -10.61 -0.71
CA ASN A 32 -1.63 -10.41 -2.12
C ASN A 32 -0.50 -9.65 -2.86
N GLY A 33 0.06 -8.62 -2.25
CA GLY A 33 1.19 -7.87 -2.81
C GLY A 33 2.43 -8.75 -3.01
N ARG A 34 2.77 -9.61 -2.03
CA ARG A 34 3.90 -10.56 -2.13
C ARG A 34 3.69 -11.59 -3.24
N LEU A 35 2.49 -12.15 -3.33
CA LEU A 35 2.16 -13.12 -4.38
C LEU A 35 2.23 -12.49 -5.78
N ALA A 36 1.76 -11.25 -5.93
CA ALA A 36 1.88 -10.50 -7.19
C ALA A 36 3.35 -10.26 -7.60
N MET A 37 4.21 -9.90 -6.65
CA MET A 37 5.64 -9.73 -6.91
C MET A 37 6.31 -11.04 -7.36
N ILE A 38 6.00 -12.16 -6.71
CA ILE A 38 6.49 -13.48 -7.11
C ILE A 38 5.97 -13.84 -8.50
N GLY A 39 4.68 -13.63 -8.77
CA GLY A 39 4.08 -13.88 -10.07
C GLY A 39 4.74 -13.08 -11.21
N PHE A 40 5.08 -11.82 -10.96
CA PHE A 40 5.80 -10.99 -11.93
C PHE A 40 7.21 -11.51 -12.21
N VAL A 41 7.98 -11.83 -11.17
CA VAL A 41 9.33 -12.38 -11.33
C VAL A 41 9.29 -13.75 -12.02
N ALA A 42 8.31 -14.58 -11.70
CA ALA A 42 8.10 -15.86 -12.37
C ALA A 42 7.74 -15.69 -13.85
N ALA A 43 6.91 -14.71 -14.21
CA ALA A 43 6.58 -14.40 -15.60
C ALA A 43 7.82 -13.91 -16.39
N LEU A 44 8.65 -13.06 -15.78
CA LEU A 44 9.92 -12.64 -16.38
C LEU A 44 10.88 -13.83 -16.53
N GLY A 45 11.01 -14.66 -15.50
CA GLY A 45 11.81 -15.88 -15.53
C GLY A 45 11.36 -16.81 -16.65
N SER A 46 10.05 -17.08 -16.76
CA SER A 46 9.48 -17.88 -17.85
C SER A 46 9.83 -17.33 -19.22
N TYR A 47 9.75 -16.01 -19.41
CA TYR A 47 10.12 -15.39 -20.68
C TYR A 47 11.61 -15.59 -21.01
N ILE A 48 12.50 -15.45 -20.02
CA ILE A 48 13.95 -15.64 -20.21
C ILE A 48 14.29 -17.10 -20.52
N PHE A 49 13.70 -18.07 -19.80
CA PHE A 49 14.06 -19.48 -19.94
C PHE A 49 13.33 -20.19 -21.10
N THR A 50 12.09 -19.81 -21.39
CA THR A 50 11.21 -20.53 -22.35
C THR A 50 10.80 -19.66 -23.54
N GLY A 51 11.15 -18.37 -23.57
CA GLY A 51 10.77 -17.43 -24.63
C GLY A 51 9.29 -17.02 -24.60
N ASN A 52 8.51 -17.54 -23.65
CA ASN A 52 7.07 -17.33 -23.52
C ASN A 52 6.76 -16.74 -22.14
N ILE A 53 5.98 -15.66 -22.11
CA ILE A 53 5.53 -15.02 -20.85
C ILE A 53 4.63 -15.95 -20.03
N ILE A 54 3.87 -16.81 -20.71
CA ILE A 54 3.06 -17.86 -20.08
C ILE A 54 3.44 -19.21 -20.70
N PRO A 55 4.15 -20.08 -19.99
CA PRO A 55 4.50 -21.39 -20.50
C PRO A 55 3.26 -22.30 -20.41
N GLY A 56 2.81 -22.83 -21.55
CA GLY A 56 1.73 -23.84 -21.60
C GLY A 56 0.31 -23.33 -21.83
N ILE A 57 0.10 -22.06 -22.22
CA ILE A 57 -1.14 -21.64 -22.89
C ILE A 57 -0.83 -21.62 -24.39
N PHE A 58 -1.45 -22.53 -25.15
CA PHE A 58 -1.32 -22.66 -26.60
C PHE A 58 -2.31 -21.74 -27.33
#